data_AF-A0A3C0IUW4-F1
#
_entry.id   AF-A0A3C0IUW4-F1
#
_cell.length_a   1.000
_cell.length_b   1.000
_cell.length_c   1.000
_cell.angle_alpha   90.00
_cell.angle_beta   90.00
_cell.angle_gamma   90.00
#
_symmetry.space_group_name_H-M   'P 1'
#
loop_
_entity.id
_entity.type
_entity.pdbx_description
1 polymer ?
#
loop_
_entity_poly.entity_id
_entity_poly.type
_entity_poly.pdbx_seq_one_letter_code
_entity_poly.pdbx_strand_id
1 'polypeptide(L)'
;MSIKKLASHTIYYGLSSIAAKFINYLLTPYLTNNDAVSIGDYGKMTAMYAIIPIINIIFTYGMETAYFRFIQNEATSDKVNSTASISIISSTVILTAVGWFMASPIATIASLQGFENWVQISLLIIALDALSAIPFARLRNEGRPLLFAFIRIASILLNVGLTLFFLSYCPKQVAAHPNSWYILVYDPEVNPVTYILIANLAQSAFTFLLLSKWLLPKQWHFDIALWQKMMAYALPMLLAGMGGMINETFDRLMLGWWLPPGSDFDAQRGIYGACYKLSLLITLFIQAFRMGAEPFFFKQAQGSNP
;
A
#
# COMPACT_ATOMS: atom_id res chain seq x y z
N MET A 1 -14.32 -8.01 -27.52
CA MET A 1 -14.64 -8.50 -26.16
C MET A 1 -16.02 -7.98 -25.76
N SER A 2 -16.94 -8.85 -25.32
CA SER A 2 -18.30 -8.43 -24.95
C SER A 2 -18.25 -7.38 -23.82
N ILE A 3 -19.01 -6.29 -23.98
CA ILE A 3 -19.19 -5.21 -23.00
C ILE A 3 -19.61 -5.77 -21.62
N LYS A 4 -20.29 -6.93 -21.59
CA LYS A 4 -20.66 -7.64 -20.35
C LYS A 4 -19.44 -8.19 -19.60
N LYS A 5 -18.40 -8.64 -20.31
CA LYS A 5 -17.14 -9.13 -19.74
C LYS A 5 -16.27 -7.98 -19.23
N LEU A 6 -16.25 -6.85 -19.96
CA LEU A 6 -15.56 -5.62 -19.55
C LEU A 6 -16.18 -5.02 -18.27
N ALA A 7 -17.51 -4.85 -18.25
CA ALA A 7 -18.23 -4.34 -17.08
C ALA A 7 -18.07 -5.26 -15.86
N SER A 8 -18.14 -6.57 -16.04
CA SER A 8 -17.91 -7.55 -14.99
C SER A 8 -16.48 -7.45 -14.42
N HIS A 9 -15.45 -7.37 -15.27
CA HIS A 9 -14.06 -7.24 -14.82
C HIS A 9 -13.82 -5.91 -14.07
N THR A 10 -14.33 -4.79 -14.57
CA THR A 10 -14.24 -3.48 -13.90
C THR A 10 -14.93 -3.48 -12.54
N ILE A 11 -16.07 -4.16 -12.41
CA ILE A 11 -16.75 -4.32 -11.12
C ILE A 11 -15.86 -5.13 -10.16
N TYR A 12 -15.29 -6.28 -10.56
CA TYR A 12 -14.48 -7.06 -9.63
C TYR A 12 -13.19 -6.35 -9.20
N TYR A 13 -12.46 -5.73 -10.13
CA TYR A 13 -11.22 -4.99 -9.80
C TYR A 13 -11.50 -3.72 -9.00
N GLY A 14 -12.54 -2.99 -9.36
CA GLY A 14 -12.96 -1.76 -8.72
C GLY A 14 -13.56 -1.98 -7.34
N LEU A 15 -14.53 -2.88 -7.24
CA LEU A 15 -15.23 -3.19 -6.00
C LEU A 15 -14.31 -3.82 -4.96
N SER A 16 -13.39 -4.70 -5.38
CA SER A 16 -12.39 -5.25 -4.44
C SER A 16 -11.44 -4.16 -3.91
N SER A 17 -11.06 -3.19 -4.73
CA SER A 17 -10.25 -2.04 -4.31
C SER A 17 -11.01 -1.11 -3.37
N ILE A 18 -12.30 -0.86 -3.62
CA ILE A 18 -13.15 -0.08 -2.71
C ILE A 18 -13.36 -0.81 -1.39
N ALA A 19 -13.74 -2.09 -1.43
CA ALA A 19 -13.94 -2.91 -0.24
C ALA A 19 -12.67 -2.97 0.60
N ALA A 20 -11.51 -3.14 -0.03
CA ALA A 20 -10.20 -3.09 0.61
C ALA A 20 -9.96 -1.78 1.39
N LYS A 21 -10.24 -0.63 0.77
CA LYS A 21 -10.10 0.68 1.41
C LYS A 21 -11.14 0.90 2.51
N PHE A 22 -12.36 0.40 2.33
CA PHE A 22 -13.43 0.52 3.31
C PHE A 22 -13.15 -0.30 4.57
N ILE A 23 -12.62 -1.52 4.45
CA ILE A 23 -12.21 -2.35 5.59
C ILE A 23 -11.10 -1.65 6.40
N ASN A 24 -10.11 -1.06 5.72
CA ASN A 24 -9.07 -0.26 6.37
C ASN A 24 -9.65 0.98 7.06
N TYR A 25 -10.64 1.62 6.44
CA TYR A 25 -11.35 2.72 7.07
C TYR A 25 -12.04 2.28 8.37
N LEU A 26 -12.72 1.12 8.40
CA LEU A 26 -13.37 0.58 9.60
C LEU A 26 -12.40 0.29 10.75
N LEU A 27 -11.12 0.05 10.46
CA LEU A 27 -10.09 -0.09 11.49
C LEU A 27 -9.80 1.24 12.21
N THR A 28 -10.07 2.37 11.56
CA THR A 28 -9.81 3.71 12.10
C THR A 28 -10.56 4.01 13.39
N PRO A 29 -11.90 3.91 13.47
CA PRO A 29 -12.63 4.14 14.72
C PRO A 29 -12.22 3.18 15.83
N TYR A 30 -11.78 1.97 15.48
CA TYR A 30 -11.20 1.04 16.46
C TYR A 30 -9.87 1.56 16.99
N LEU A 31 -8.94 1.99 16.12
CA LEU A 31 -7.64 2.50 16.51
C LEU A 31 -7.70 3.82 17.30
N THR A 32 -8.65 4.70 17.00
CA THR A 32 -8.79 5.99 17.69
C THR A 32 -9.49 5.91 19.05
N ASN A 33 -10.31 4.87 19.27
CA ASN A 33 -11.03 4.67 20.53
C ASN A 33 -10.42 3.55 21.40
N ASN A 34 -9.33 2.93 20.96
CA ASN A 34 -8.67 1.88 21.75
C ASN A 34 -7.74 2.54 22.78
N ASP A 35 -7.96 2.23 24.05
CA ASP A 35 -7.19 2.75 25.18
C ASP A 35 -5.69 2.48 25.09
N ALA A 36 -5.29 1.45 24.33
CA ALA A 36 -3.89 1.15 24.08
C ALA A 36 -3.18 2.22 23.24
N VAL A 37 -3.87 2.88 22.30
CA VAL A 37 -3.25 3.80 21.34
C VAL A 37 -3.50 5.24 21.76
N SER A 38 -2.44 5.95 22.17
CA SER A 38 -2.55 7.37 22.50
C SER A 38 -2.79 8.22 21.25
N ILE A 39 -3.35 9.42 21.41
CA ILE A 39 -3.56 10.38 20.31
C ILE A 39 -2.23 10.73 19.64
N GLY A 40 -1.16 10.88 20.43
CA GLY A 40 0.19 11.12 19.92
C GLY A 40 0.73 9.93 19.10
N ASP A 41 0.52 8.70 19.55
CA ASP A 41 0.93 7.50 18.80
C ASP A 41 0.18 7.38 17.47
N TYR A 42 -1.12 7.68 17.48
CA TYR A 42 -1.91 7.75 16.25
C TYR A 42 -1.41 8.86 15.31
N GLY A 43 -0.93 9.98 15.86
CA GLY A 43 -0.25 11.04 15.13
C GLY A 43 1.04 10.59 14.46
N LYS A 44 1.92 9.94 15.20
CA LYS A 44 3.17 9.38 14.66
C LYS A 44 2.90 8.33 13.56
N MET A 45 1.90 7.46 13.80
CA MET A 45 1.43 6.51 12.81
C MET A 45 0.90 7.22 11.54
N THR A 46 0.19 8.34 11.70
CA THR A 46 -0.30 9.15 10.58
C THR A 46 0.86 9.73 9.75
N ALA A 47 1.96 10.17 10.39
CA ALA A 47 3.16 10.60 9.67
C ALA A 47 3.81 9.45 8.87
N MET A 48 3.89 8.25 9.46
CA MET A 48 4.40 7.08 8.75
C MET A 48 3.56 6.73 7.53
N TYR A 49 2.23 6.69 7.66
CA TYR A 49 1.37 6.44 6.52
C TYR A 49 1.30 7.59 5.50
N ALA A 50 1.84 8.77 5.82
CA ALA A 50 2.01 9.85 4.86
C ALA A 50 3.28 9.69 4.00
N ILE A 51 4.38 9.20 4.58
CA ILE A 51 5.65 9.02 3.87
C ILE A 51 5.73 7.68 3.11
N ILE A 52 5.10 6.62 3.62
CA ILE A 52 5.11 5.28 2.99
C ILE A 52 4.73 5.32 1.50
N PRO A 53 3.62 5.98 1.10
CA PRO A 53 3.23 6.02 -0.31
C PRO A 53 4.21 6.79 -1.20
N ILE A 54 4.86 7.84 -0.67
CA ILE A 54 5.87 8.61 -1.40
C ILE A 54 7.07 7.71 -1.71
N ILE A 55 7.57 6.97 -0.71
CA ILE A 55 8.68 6.03 -0.88
C ILE A 55 8.26 4.86 -1.80
N ASN A 56 7.03 4.37 -1.68
CA ASN A 56 6.50 3.29 -2.53
C ASN A 56 6.52 3.66 -4.02
N ILE A 57 6.21 4.91 -4.38
CA ILE A 57 6.34 5.39 -5.77
C ILE A 57 7.78 5.31 -6.26
N ILE A 58 8.75 5.64 -5.41
CA ILE A 58 10.17 5.54 -5.76
C ILE A 58 10.56 4.08 -5.98
N PHE A 59 10.09 3.18 -5.11
CA PHE A 59 10.37 1.74 -5.22
C PHE A 59 9.76 1.09 -6.46
N THR A 60 8.57 1.53 -6.87
CA THR A 60 7.88 1.00 -8.05
C THR A 60 8.25 1.73 -9.34
N TYR A 61 8.76 2.97 -9.24
CA TYR A 61 9.24 3.85 -10.30
C TYR A 61 8.38 3.91 -11.58
N GLY A 62 7.07 3.67 -11.46
CA GLY A 62 6.13 3.64 -12.59
C GLY A 62 6.22 2.38 -13.46
N MET A 63 6.90 1.32 -13.01
CA MET A 63 7.13 0.11 -13.79
C MET A 63 5.83 -0.66 -14.11
N GLU A 64 4.80 -0.59 -13.24
CA GLU A 64 3.48 -1.17 -13.53
C GLU A 64 2.88 -0.60 -14.83
N THR A 65 2.91 0.72 -14.99
CA THR A 65 2.36 1.39 -16.18
C THR A 65 3.16 1.06 -17.44
N ALA A 66 4.50 1.01 -17.32
CA ALA A 66 5.35 0.57 -18.42
C ALA A 66 5.10 -0.88 -18.79
N TYR A 67 4.99 -1.76 -17.80
CA TYR A 67 4.64 -3.16 -18.02
C TYR A 67 3.36 -3.30 -18.86
N PHE A 68 2.26 -2.63 -18.49
CA PHE A 68 1.00 -2.70 -19.25
C PHE A 68 1.11 -2.17 -20.68
N ARG A 69 1.97 -1.19 -20.94
CA ARG A 69 2.19 -0.67 -22.29
C ARG A 69 2.95 -1.67 -23.16
N PHE A 70 4.02 -2.28 -22.63
CA PHE A 70 4.92 -3.13 -23.41
C PHE A 70 4.47 -4.59 -23.48
N ILE A 71 3.68 -5.08 -22.53
CA ILE A 71 3.18 -6.47 -22.50
C ILE A 71 2.13 -6.77 -23.58
N GLN A 72 1.55 -5.75 -24.22
CA GLN A 72 0.52 -5.92 -25.27
C GLN A 72 1.07 -6.60 -26.52
N ASN A 73 2.38 -6.58 -26.73
CA ASN A 73 3.03 -7.27 -27.84
C ASN A 73 3.34 -8.72 -27.46
N GLU A 74 2.53 -9.67 -27.95
CA GLU A 74 2.64 -11.11 -27.62
C GLU A 74 4.04 -11.68 -27.91
N ALA A 75 4.66 -11.29 -29.02
CA ALA A 75 6.01 -11.75 -29.41
C ALA A 75 7.12 -11.41 -28.39
N THR A 76 6.90 -10.39 -27.54
CA THR A 76 7.88 -9.94 -26.54
C THR A 76 7.39 -10.16 -25.10
N SER A 77 6.23 -10.78 -24.90
CA SER A 77 5.57 -10.88 -23.60
C SER A 77 6.47 -11.53 -22.53
N ASP A 78 7.13 -12.64 -22.86
CA ASP A 78 8.05 -13.31 -21.93
C ASP A 78 9.28 -12.48 -21.59
N LYS A 79 9.82 -11.72 -22.55
CA LYS A 79 10.93 -10.80 -22.32
C LYS A 79 10.53 -9.64 -21.41
N VAL A 80 9.33 -9.09 -21.61
CA VAL A 80 8.78 -8.01 -20.76
C VAL A 80 8.57 -8.52 -19.34
N ASN A 81 7.96 -9.69 -19.17
CA ASN A 81 7.77 -10.34 -17.86
C ASN A 81 9.09 -10.51 -17.11
N SER A 82 10.09 -11.08 -17.79
CA SER A 82 11.41 -11.31 -17.20
C SER A 82 12.13 -10.01 -16.87
N THR A 83 12.21 -9.08 -17.83
CA THR A 83 12.91 -7.80 -17.65
C THR A 83 12.27 -6.95 -16.54
N ALA A 84 10.94 -6.86 -16.49
CA ALA A 84 10.23 -6.13 -15.44
C ALA A 84 10.42 -6.76 -14.05
N SER A 85 10.33 -8.09 -13.95
CA SER A 85 10.47 -8.80 -12.67
C SER A 85 11.90 -8.72 -12.14
N ILE A 86 12.91 -8.92 -13.01
CA ILE A 86 14.32 -8.76 -12.62
C ILE A 86 14.60 -7.33 -12.20
N SER A 87 14.09 -6.34 -12.94
CA SER A 87 14.26 -4.91 -12.62
C SER A 87 13.64 -4.56 -11.27
N ILE A 88 12.41 -5.00 -10.98
CA ILE A 88 11.74 -4.69 -9.70
C ILE A 88 12.44 -5.39 -8.54
N ILE A 89 12.92 -6.63 -8.73
CA ILE A 89 13.65 -7.37 -7.69
C ILE A 89 14.97 -6.69 -7.37
N SER A 90 15.78 -6.39 -8.40
CA SER A 90 17.10 -5.78 -8.21
C SER A 90 16.99 -4.37 -7.62
N SER A 91 16.07 -3.54 -8.13
CA SER A 91 15.86 -2.20 -7.60
C SER A 91 15.35 -2.23 -6.17
N THR A 92 14.42 -3.14 -5.83
CA THR A 92 13.88 -3.23 -4.48
C THR A 92 14.95 -3.64 -3.48
N VAL A 93 15.82 -4.61 -3.81
CA VAL A 93 16.92 -5.00 -2.93
C VAL A 93 17.87 -3.83 -2.68
N ILE A 94 18.26 -3.12 -3.75
CA ILE A 94 19.17 -1.97 -3.65
C ILE A 94 18.53 -0.84 -2.84
N LEU A 95 17.29 -0.45 -3.16
CA LEU A 95 16.58 0.63 -2.48
C LEU A 95 16.27 0.29 -1.02
N THR A 96 16.00 -0.98 -0.69
CA THR A 96 15.82 -1.42 0.69
C THR A 96 17.13 -1.31 1.46
N ALA A 97 18.25 -1.76 0.88
CA ALA A 97 19.56 -1.65 1.52
C ALA A 97 19.94 -0.18 1.77
N VAL A 98 19.80 0.67 0.76
CA VAL A 98 20.05 2.12 0.89
C VAL A 98 19.10 2.75 1.92
N GLY A 99 17.81 2.45 1.84
CA GLY A 99 16.79 2.94 2.78
C GLY A 99 17.07 2.53 4.22
N TRP A 100 17.60 1.32 4.43
CA TRP A 100 17.96 0.83 5.76
C TRP A 100 19.05 1.68 6.43
N PHE A 101 20.09 2.05 5.68
CA PHE A 101 21.13 2.97 6.17
C PHE A 101 20.62 4.42 6.28
N MET A 102 19.63 4.80 5.48
CA MET A 102 18.97 6.10 5.53
C MET A 102 17.77 6.16 6.50
N ALA A 103 17.55 5.14 7.33
CA ALA A 103 16.39 5.11 8.22
C ALA A 103 16.34 6.30 9.19
N SER A 104 17.48 6.70 9.75
CA SER A 104 17.58 7.86 10.65
C SER A 104 17.23 9.20 9.98
N PRO A 105 17.82 9.60 8.83
CA PRO A 105 17.42 10.84 8.16
C PRO A 105 15.95 10.81 7.69
N ILE A 106 15.43 9.65 7.27
CA ILE A 106 14.00 9.50 6.93
C ILE A 106 13.13 9.73 8.17
N ALA A 107 13.50 9.17 9.33
CA ALA A 107 12.79 9.39 10.59
C ALA A 107 12.79 10.86 11.00
N THR A 108 13.94 11.55 10.85
CA THR A 108 14.06 12.99 11.12
C THR A 108 13.14 13.82 10.22
N ILE A 109 13.11 13.54 8.92
CA ILE A 109 12.22 14.23 7.98
C ILE A 109 10.76 14.00 8.36
N ALA A 110 10.40 12.80 8.82
CA ALA A 110 9.03 12.51 9.24
C ALA A 110 8.66 13.06 10.64
N SER A 111 9.57 13.75 11.33
CA SER A 111 9.44 14.14 12.74
C SER A 111 9.18 12.95 13.68
N LEU A 112 9.91 11.85 13.46
CA LEU A 112 9.80 10.56 14.18
C LEU A 112 11.13 10.12 14.80
N GLN A 113 11.90 11.06 15.32
CA GLN A 113 13.18 10.78 15.98
C GLN A 113 12.98 9.79 17.14
N GLY A 114 13.81 8.75 17.21
CA GLY A 114 13.67 7.67 18.21
C GLY A 114 12.73 6.53 17.80
N PHE A 115 12.12 6.59 16.61
CA PHE A 115 11.29 5.53 16.02
C PHE A 115 11.88 5.01 14.70
N GLU A 116 13.21 4.91 14.61
CA GLU A 116 13.92 4.42 13.42
C GLU A 116 13.53 2.98 13.08
N ASN A 117 13.22 2.17 14.10
CA ASN A 117 12.68 0.82 13.94
C ASN A 117 11.36 0.80 13.15
N TRP A 118 10.49 1.79 13.31
CA TRP A 118 9.24 1.90 12.56
C TRP A 118 9.50 2.21 11.08
N VAL A 119 10.50 3.03 10.80
CA VAL A 119 10.95 3.30 9.43
C VAL A 119 11.50 2.02 8.80
N GLN A 120 12.31 1.26 9.52
CA GLN A 120 12.85 -0.02 9.04
C GLN A 120 11.76 -1.05 8.74
N ILE A 121 10.78 -1.22 9.64
CA ILE A 121 9.63 -2.10 9.38
C ILE A 121 8.83 -1.60 8.17
N SER A 122 8.61 -0.28 8.08
CA SER A 122 7.92 0.34 6.94
C SER A 122 8.65 0.13 5.61
N LEU A 123 9.99 0.16 5.61
CA LEU A 123 10.79 -0.15 4.42
C LEU A 123 10.61 -1.60 3.98
N LEU A 124 10.51 -2.55 4.90
CA LEU A 124 10.22 -3.95 4.57
C LEU A 124 8.81 -4.12 3.99
N ILE A 125 7.81 -3.41 4.52
CA ILE A 125 6.45 -3.36 3.97
C ILE A 125 6.50 -2.85 2.53
N ILE A 126 7.15 -1.70 2.30
CA ILE A 126 7.29 -1.09 0.98
C ILE A 126 8.01 -2.01 0.00
N ALA A 127 9.07 -2.68 0.45
CA ALA A 127 9.81 -3.64 -0.37
C ALA A 127 8.91 -4.79 -0.84
N LEU A 128 8.15 -5.41 0.07
CA LEU A 128 7.24 -6.50 -0.27
C LEU A 128 6.08 -6.05 -1.18
N ASP A 129 5.57 -4.84 -0.96
CA ASP A 129 4.53 -4.24 -1.81
C ASP A 129 5.06 -3.94 -3.22
N ALA A 130 6.28 -3.42 -3.33
CA ALA A 130 6.94 -3.14 -4.61
C ALA A 130 7.17 -4.44 -5.40
N LEU A 131 7.66 -5.49 -4.73
CA LEU A 131 7.80 -6.82 -5.34
C LEU A 131 6.46 -7.41 -5.79
N SER A 132 5.37 -7.08 -5.11
CA SER A 132 4.02 -7.53 -5.45
C SER A 132 3.38 -6.74 -6.61
N ALA A 133 3.91 -5.57 -6.96
CA ALA A 133 3.34 -4.70 -7.99
C ALA A 133 3.29 -5.34 -9.39
N ILE A 134 4.41 -5.91 -9.86
CA ILE A 134 4.49 -6.57 -11.17
C ILE A 134 3.63 -7.85 -11.23
N PRO A 135 3.66 -8.75 -10.22
CA PRO A 135 2.73 -9.89 -10.15
C PRO A 135 1.26 -9.50 -10.22
N PHE A 136 0.85 -8.42 -9.53
CA PHE A 136 -0.52 -7.91 -9.64
C PHE A 136 -0.83 -7.39 -11.04
N ALA A 137 0.10 -6.68 -11.67
CA ALA A 137 -0.03 -6.22 -13.04
C ALA A 137 -0.20 -7.40 -14.01
N ARG A 138 0.59 -8.46 -13.80
CA ARG A 138 0.54 -9.70 -14.56
C ARG A 138 -0.78 -10.45 -14.39
N LEU A 139 -1.28 -10.61 -13.17
CA LEU A 139 -2.61 -11.20 -12.91
C LEU A 139 -3.73 -10.45 -13.64
N ARG A 140 -3.64 -9.12 -13.68
CA ARG A 140 -4.61 -8.27 -14.38
C ARG A 140 -4.51 -8.46 -15.89
N ASN A 141 -3.29 -8.55 -16.45
CA ASN A 141 -3.06 -8.82 -17.86
C ASN A 141 -3.56 -10.22 -18.28
N GLU A 142 -3.34 -11.24 -17.43
CA GLU A 142 -3.84 -12.61 -17.62
C GLU A 142 -5.36 -12.71 -17.44
N GLY A 143 -6.05 -11.63 -17.05
CA GLY A 143 -7.50 -11.61 -16.91
C GLY A 143 -8.02 -12.48 -15.77
N ARG A 144 -7.31 -12.52 -14.63
CA ARG A 144 -7.69 -13.30 -13.43
C ARG A 144 -8.26 -12.42 -12.30
N PRO A 145 -9.43 -11.77 -12.48
CA PRO A 145 -9.97 -10.79 -11.53
C PRO A 145 -10.34 -11.39 -10.17
N LEU A 146 -10.86 -12.63 -10.15
CA LEU A 146 -11.27 -13.30 -8.91
C LEU A 146 -10.07 -13.56 -8.00
N LEU A 147 -8.95 -14.03 -8.57
CA LEU A 147 -7.74 -14.28 -7.80
C LEU A 147 -7.12 -12.97 -7.30
N PHE A 148 -7.11 -11.92 -8.13
CA PHE A 148 -6.68 -10.58 -7.72
C PHE A 148 -7.49 -10.07 -6.51
N ALA A 149 -8.82 -10.15 -6.60
CA ALA A 149 -9.71 -9.71 -5.54
C ALA A 149 -9.54 -10.55 -4.27
N PHE A 150 -9.45 -11.87 -4.41
CA PHE A 150 -9.22 -12.79 -3.30
C PHE A 150 -7.93 -12.46 -2.55
N ILE A 151 -6.81 -12.31 -3.25
CA ILE A 151 -5.50 -12.01 -2.62
C ILE A 151 -5.57 -10.69 -1.85
N ARG A 152 -6.14 -9.63 -2.45
CA ARG A 152 -6.26 -8.32 -1.78
C ARG A 152 -7.18 -8.35 -0.57
N ILE A 153 -8.34 -9.00 -0.66
CA ILE A 153 -9.28 -9.06 0.46
C ILE A 153 -8.74 -9.95 1.57
N ALA A 154 -8.19 -11.12 1.24
CA ALA A 154 -7.63 -12.05 2.21
C ALA A 154 -6.46 -11.42 2.99
N SER A 155 -5.58 -10.67 2.32
CA SER A 155 -4.46 -10.01 3.00
C SER A 155 -4.93 -8.92 3.96
N ILE A 156 -5.96 -8.14 3.59
CA ILE A 156 -6.53 -7.11 4.47
C ILE A 156 -7.26 -7.73 5.65
N LEU A 157 -8.00 -8.82 5.45
CA LEU A 157 -8.63 -9.55 6.55
C LEU A 157 -7.59 -10.13 7.51
N LEU A 158 -6.45 -10.62 7.00
CA LEU A 158 -5.32 -11.01 7.82
C LEU A 158 -4.79 -9.83 8.64
N ASN A 159 -4.59 -8.66 8.01
CA ASN A 159 -4.14 -7.45 8.71
C ASN A 159 -5.06 -7.03 9.84
N VAL A 160 -6.37 -6.96 9.56
CA VAL A 160 -7.38 -6.62 10.56
C VAL A 160 -7.39 -7.65 11.67
N GLY A 161 -7.40 -8.94 11.33
CA GLY A 161 -7.36 -10.04 12.32
C GLY A 161 -6.14 -9.97 13.22
N LEU A 162 -4.94 -9.75 12.66
CA LEU A 162 -3.70 -9.59 13.41
C LEU A 162 -3.69 -8.31 14.25
N THR A 163 -4.21 -7.20 13.72
CA THR A 163 -4.29 -5.94 14.47
C THR A 163 -5.20 -6.11 15.70
N LEU A 164 -6.39 -6.71 15.53
CA LEU A 164 -7.29 -7.03 16.64
C LEU A 164 -6.67 -8.02 17.63
N PHE A 165 -5.94 -9.00 17.14
CA PHE A 165 -5.21 -9.96 17.96
C PHE A 165 -4.18 -9.26 18.85
N PHE A 166 -3.32 -8.41 18.29
CA PHE A 166 -2.30 -7.71 19.06
C PHE A 166 -2.86 -6.62 19.98
N LEU A 167 -3.87 -5.86 19.56
CA LEU A 167 -4.37 -4.71 20.32
C LEU A 167 -5.49 -5.03 21.31
N SER A 168 -6.19 -6.16 21.18
CA SER A 168 -7.30 -6.50 22.09
C SER A 168 -7.17 -7.87 22.73
N TYR A 169 -6.61 -8.87 22.03
CA TYR A 169 -6.54 -10.23 22.58
C TYR A 169 -5.27 -10.43 23.42
N CYS A 170 -4.09 -10.10 22.89
CA CYS A 170 -2.82 -10.26 23.60
C CYS A 170 -2.75 -9.53 24.95
N PRO A 171 -3.16 -8.24 25.09
CA PRO A 171 -3.08 -7.54 26.36
C PRO A 171 -3.91 -8.22 27.46
N LYS A 172 -5.12 -8.68 27.11
CA LYS A 172 -6.02 -9.39 28.04
C LYS A 172 -5.43 -10.71 28.49
N GLN A 173 -4.76 -11.44 27.59
CA GLN A 173 -4.20 -12.75 27.91
C GLN A 173 -2.88 -12.65 28.70
N VAL A 174 -2.04 -11.66 28.41
CA VAL A 174 -0.83 -11.41 29.20
C VAL A 174 -1.19 -10.97 30.62
N ALA A 175 -2.23 -10.13 30.78
CA ALA A 175 -2.75 -9.76 32.09
C ALA A 175 -3.33 -10.95 32.88
N ALA A 176 -3.97 -11.90 32.20
CA ALA A 176 -4.55 -13.10 32.83
C ALA A 176 -3.52 -14.21 33.11
N HIS A 177 -2.48 -14.35 32.28
CA HIS A 177 -1.48 -15.43 32.37
C HIS A 177 -0.05 -14.91 32.15
N PRO A 178 0.60 -14.34 33.19
CA PRO A 178 1.91 -13.68 33.11
C PRO A 178 3.12 -14.59 32.83
N ASN A 179 2.94 -15.90 32.63
CA ASN A 179 4.00 -16.86 32.30
C ASN A 179 3.68 -17.69 31.04
N SER A 180 2.73 -17.25 30.23
CA SER A 180 2.34 -17.94 28.99
C SER A 180 3.24 -17.56 27.81
N TRP A 181 3.21 -18.37 26.75
CA TRP A 181 3.94 -18.14 25.49
C TRP A 181 3.58 -16.81 24.82
N TYR A 182 2.47 -16.19 25.20
CA TYR A 182 2.04 -14.87 24.72
C TYR A 182 3.06 -13.76 24.98
N ILE A 183 3.91 -13.87 26.01
CA ILE A 183 4.96 -12.88 26.32
C ILE A 183 6.08 -12.89 25.29
N LEU A 184 6.30 -14.00 24.59
CA LEU A 184 7.27 -14.08 23.49
C LEU A 184 6.77 -13.36 22.23
N VAL A 185 5.46 -13.14 22.12
CA VAL A 185 4.79 -12.59 20.93
C VAL A 185 4.32 -11.16 21.16
N TYR A 186 4.02 -10.81 22.41
CA TYR A 186 3.53 -9.51 22.82
C TYR A 186 4.21 -9.08 24.13
N ASP A 187 5.04 -8.06 24.01
CA ASP A 187 5.60 -7.29 25.10
C ASP A 187 4.73 -6.04 25.35
N PRO A 188 4.13 -5.90 26.56
CA PRO A 188 3.36 -4.72 26.95
C PRO A 188 4.16 -3.41 26.97
N GLU A 189 5.49 -3.44 27.09
CA GLU A 189 6.32 -2.24 27.11
C GLU A 189 6.56 -1.67 25.70
N VAL A 190 6.34 -2.48 24.66
CA VAL A 190 6.50 -2.06 23.27
C VAL A 190 5.28 -1.26 22.82
N ASN A 191 5.56 -0.11 22.19
CA ASN A 191 4.51 0.77 21.68
C ASN A 191 3.54 0.01 20.73
N PRO A 192 2.22 0.14 20.92
CA PRO A 192 1.20 -0.62 20.20
C PRO A 192 1.23 -0.41 18.68
N VAL A 193 1.70 0.76 18.21
CA VAL A 193 1.86 1.05 16.78
C VAL A 193 2.87 0.10 16.13
N THR A 194 3.87 -0.37 16.86
CA THR A 194 4.82 -1.38 16.37
C THR A 194 4.10 -2.66 15.95
N TYR A 195 3.12 -3.12 16.73
CA TYR A 195 2.33 -4.30 16.37
C TYR A 195 1.39 -4.06 15.19
N ILE A 196 0.87 -2.84 15.04
CA ILE A 196 0.12 -2.44 13.84
C ILE A 196 1.02 -2.53 12.59
N LEU A 197 2.27 -2.05 12.69
CA LEU A 197 3.24 -2.16 11.61
C LEU A 197 3.62 -3.61 11.33
N ILE A 198 3.79 -4.45 12.35
CA ILE A 198 4.03 -5.90 12.19
C ILE A 198 2.83 -6.57 11.48
N ALA A 199 1.59 -6.21 11.84
CA ALA A 199 0.39 -6.70 11.14
C ALA A 199 0.37 -6.28 9.66
N ASN A 200 0.83 -5.06 9.33
CA ASN A 200 0.99 -4.63 7.94
C ASN A 200 2.12 -5.38 7.23
N LEU A 201 3.23 -5.63 7.91
CA LEU A 201 4.32 -6.43 7.37
C LEU A 201 3.86 -7.86 7.06
N ALA A 202 3.09 -8.47 7.96
CA ALA A 202 2.48 -9.78 7.73
C ALA A 202 1.49 -9.76 6.55
N GLN A 203 0.70 -8.70 6.38
CA GLN A 203 -0.18 -8.51 5.22
C GLN A 203 0.62 -8.50 3.90
N SER A 204 1.67 -7.69 3.83
CA SER A 204 2.50 -7.56 2.63
C SER A 204 3.28 -8.84 2.36
N ALA A 205 3.78 -9.51 3.40
CA ALA A 205 4.45 -10.81 3.29
C ALA A 205 3.50 -11.90 2.79
N PHE A 206 2.28 -11.98 3.35
CA PHE A 206 1.26 -12.91 2.90
C PHE A 206 0.85 -12.66 1.44
N THR A 207 0.67 -11.39 1.06
CA THR A 207 0.39 -10.99 -0.33
C THR A 207 1.51 -11.45 -1.26
N PHE A 208 2.76 -11.17 -0.91
CA PHE A 208 3.93 -11.60 -1.65
C PHE A 208 4.03 -13.12 -1.77
N LEU A 209 3.78 -13.87 -0.70
CA LEU A 209 3.82 -15.33 -0.70
C LEU A 209 2.80 -15.92 -1.68
N LEU A 210 1.57 -15.39 -1.69
CA LEU A 210 0.54 -15.82 -2.64
C LEU A 210 0.92 -15.47 -4.08
N LEU A 211 1.63 -14.36 -4.29
CA LEU A 211 2.05 -13.87 -5.61
C LEU A 211 3.41 -14.39 -6.08
N SER A 212 4.16 -15.09 -5.22
CA SER A 212 5.53 -15.54 -5.47
C SER A 212 5.69 -16.32 -6.78
N LYS A 213 4.68 -17.13 -7.13
CA LYS A 213 4.63 -17.89 -8.39
C LYS A 213 4.55 -17.02 -9.65
N TRP A 214 3.99 -15.81 -9.56
CA TRP A 214 3.85 -14.87 -10.68
C TRP A 214 5.04 -13.92 -10.80
N LEU A 215 5.81 -13.76 -9.72
CA LEU A 215 7.01 -12.93 -9.68
C LEU A 215 8.20 -13.59 -10.39
N LEU A 216 8.41 -14.89 -10.15
CA LEU A 216 9.55 -15.59 -10.75
C LEU A 216 9.34 -15.74 -12.26
N PRO A 217 10.25 -15.21 -13.09
CA PRO A 217 10.12 -15.34 -14.53
C PRO A 217 10.36 -16.80 -14.95
N LYS A 218 9.66 -17.26 -15.98
CA LYS A 218 9.84 -18.62 -16.53
C LYS A 218 11.25 -18.81 -17.11
N GLN A 219 11.84 -17.74 -17.63
CA GLN A 219 13.18 -17.68 -18.15
C GLN A 219 13.85 -16.43 -17.59
N TRP A 220 15.01 -16.58 -16.97
CA TRP A 220 15.79 -15.46 -16.45
C TRP A 220 16.58 -14.82 -17.60
N HIS A 221 15.96 -13.86 -18.28
CA HIS A 221 16.55 -13.11 -19.37
C HIS A 221 16.29 -11.62 -19.21
N PHE A 222 17.36 -10.82 -19.10
CA PHE A 222 17.27 -9.38 -18.96
C PHE A 222 17.66 -8.70 -20.28
N ASP A 223 16.69 -8.03 -20.92
CA ASP A 223 16.91 -7.29 -22.16
C ASP A 223 17.12 -5.80 -21.84
N ILE A 224 18.38 -5.37 -21.89
CA ILE A 224 18.78 -3.99 -21.55
C ILE A 224 18.11 -2.97 -22.49
N ALA A 225 18.00 -3.28 -23.78
CA ALA A 225 17.42 -2.36 -24.77
C ALA A 225 15.91 -2.20 -24.54
N LEU A 226 15.22 -3.27 -24.17
CA LEU A 226 13.82 -3.22 -23.75
C LEU A 226 13.67 -2.45 -22.43
N TRP A 227 14.53 -2.71 -21.44
CA TRP A 227 14.50 -2.04 -20.14
C TRP A 227 14.64 -0.52 -20.28
N GLN A 228 15.57 -0.03 -21.10
CA GLN A 228 15.73 1.41 -21.35
C GLN A 228 14.46 2.04 -21.92
N LYS A 229 13.78 1.35 -22.85
CA LYS A 229 12.50 1.83 -23.41
C LYS A 229 11.39 1.84 -22.36
N MET A 230 11.36 0.84 -21.49
CA MET A 230 10.41 0.79 -20.37
C MET A 230 10.67 1.93 -19.39
N MET A 231 11.92 2.17 -19.01
CA MET A 231 12.31 3.25 -18.09
C MET A 231 12.05 4.64 -18.66
N ALA A 232 12.30 4.87 -19.94
CA ALA A 232 11.99 6.15 -20.60
C ALA A 232 10.49 6.49 -20.53
N TYR A 233 9.63 5.47 -20.49
CA TYR A 233 8.19 5.66 -20.29
C TYR A 233 7.77 5.68 -18.82
N ALA A 234 8.44 4.93 -17.95
CA ALA A 234 8.14 4.84 -16.53
C ALA A 234 8.54 6.12 -15.76
N LEU A 235 9.67 6.74 -16.12
CA LEU A 235 10.22 7.89 -15.40
C LEU A 235 9.31 9.13 -15.41
N PRO A 236 8.68 9.54 -16.53
CA PRO A 236 7.67 10.61 -16.51
C PRO A 236 6.47 10.26 -15.64
N MET A 237 6.06 8.98 -15.61
CA MET A 237 4.95 8.52 -14.78
C MET A 237 5.30 8.51 -13.29
N LEU A 238 6.56 8.23 -12.94
CA LEU A 238 7.09 8.40 -11.59
C LEU A 238 6.95 9.85 -11.14
N LEU A 239 7.41 10.80 -11.95
CA LEU A 239 7.33 12.23 -11.61
C LEU A 239 5.88 12.69 -11.43
N ALA A 240 4.98 12.29 -12.32
CA ALA A 240 3.55 12.58 -12.21
C ALA A 240 2.92 11.94 -10.96
N GLY A 241 3.25 10.67 -10.67
CA GLY A 241 2.78 9.96 -9.50
C GLY A 241 3.27 10.59 -8.19
N MET A 242 4.54 10.99 -8.13
CA MET A 242 5.10 11.70 -6.98
C MET A 242 4.38 13.02 -6.74
N GLY A 243 4.15 13.83 -7.78
CA GLY A 243 3.43 15.10 -7.64
C GLY A 243 2.03 14.90 -7.05
N GLY A 244 1.29 13.89 -7.54
CA GLY A 244 -0.03 13.54 -7.00
C GLY A 244 0.01 13.09 -5.54
N MET A 245 0.96 12.21 -5.18
CA MET A 245 1.03 11.69 -3.81
C MET A 245 1.59 12.69 -2.81
N ILE A 246 2.55 13.54 -3.20
CA ILE A 246 2.98 14.66 -2.36
C ILE A 246 1.77 15.55 -2.08
N ASN A 247 1.01 15.94 -3.11
CA ASN A 247 -0.18 16.76 -2.89
C ASN A 247 -1.21 16.11 -1.94
N GLU A 248 -1.29 14.78 -1.92
CA GLU A 248 -2.26 14.03 -1.11
C GLU A 248 -1.83 13.82 0.35
N THR A 249 -0.53 13.68 0.63
CA THR A 249 -0.04 13.27 1.95
C THR A 249 0.89 14.26 2.63
N PHE A 250 1.35 15.31 1.93
CA PHE A 250 2.33 16.25 2.46
C PHE A 250 1.78 17.11 3.61
N ASP A 251 0.48 17.41 3.62
CA ASP A 251 -0.24 18.10 4.69
C ASP A 251 0.08 17.53 6.09
N ARG A 252 0.03 16.20 6.23
CA ARG A 252 0.28 15.48 7.48
C ARG A 252 1.74 15.59 7.95
N LEU A 253 2.69 15.68 7.02
CA LEU A 253 4.10 15.88 7.32
C LEU A 253 4.38 17.33 7.73
N MET A 254 3.79 18.30 7.02
CA MET A 254 3.92 19.73 7.31
C MET A 254 3.42 20.11 8.70
N LEU A 255 2.34 19.48 9.18
CA LEU A 255 1.88 19.66 10.56
C LEU A 255 2.96 19.26 11.59
N GLY A 256 3.87 18.36 11.22
CA GLY A 256 5.04 18.03 12.02
C GLY A 256 6.15 19.07 12.03
N TRP A 257 6.19 19.96 11.04
CA TRP A 257 7.30 20.89 10.82
C TRP A 257 6.94 22.33 11.18
N TRP A 258 5.70 22.74 10.92
CA TRP A 258 5.30 24.15 10.91
C TRP A 258 4.32 24.52 12.01
N LEU A 259 3.97 23.58 12.89
CA LEU A 259 3.15 23.90 14.05
C LEU A 259 3.93 24.83 15.02
N PRO A 260 3.24 25.78 15.68
CA PRO A 260 3.88 26.69 16.62
C PRO A 260 4.62 25.95 17.74
N PRO A 261 5.79 26.45 18.19
CA PRO A 261 6.50 25.88 19.34
C PRO A 261 5.61 25.85 20.58
N GLY A 262 5.58 24.71 21.28
CA GLY A 262 4.73 24.51 22.47
C GLY A 262 3.37 23.83 22.21
N SER A 263 3.05 23.53 20.94
CA SER A 263 1.90 22.67 20.60
C SER A 263 2.30 21.19 20.54
N ASP A 264 1.42 20.30 21.00
CA ASP A 264 1.59 18.86 20.82
C ASP A 264 1.34 18.49 19.35
N PHE A 265 2.41 18.47 18.56
CA PHE A 265 2.33 18.26 17.13
C PHE A 265 1.86 16.86 16.76
N ASP A 266 2.22 15.84 17.55
CA ASP A 266 1.78 14.48 17.31
C ASP A 266 0.28 14.35 17.56
N ALA A 267 -0.23 14.93 18.66
CA ALA A 267 -1.67 14.91 18.91
C ALA A 267 -2.47 15.65 17.83
N GLN A 268 -2.03 16.83 17.41
CA GLN A 268 -2.71 17.59 16.35
C GLN A 268 -2.68 16.88 15.00
N ARG A 269 -1.54 16.26 14.65
CA ARG A 269 -1.42 15.44 13.45
C ARG A 269 -2.37 14.23 13.52
N GLY A 270 -2.52 13.62 14.69
CA GLY A 270 -3.44 12.51 14.93
C GLY A 270 -4.90 12.90 14.70
N ILE A 271 -5.32 14.03 15.27
CA ILE A 271 -6.67 14.59 15.09
C ILE A 271 -6.92 14.90 13.61
N TYR A 272 -5.99 15.62 12.96
CA TYR A 272 -6.12 15.96 11.55
C TYR A 272 -6.19 14.70 10.67
N GLY A 273 -5.33 13.71 10.90
CA GLY A 273 -5.31 12.44 10.18
C GLY A 273 -6.61 11.63 10.35
N ALA A 274 -7.20 11.64 11.54
CA ALA A 274 -8.49 11.00 11.79
C ALA A 274 -9.63 11.72 11.03
N CYS A 275 -9.67 13.04 11.07
CA CYS A 275 -10.64 13.84 10.30
C CYS A 275 -10.48 13.63 8.79
N TYR A 276 -9.24 13.60 8.29
CA TYR A 276 -8.96 13.35 6.88
C TYR A 276 -9.50 11.99 6.42
N LYS A 277 -9.48 10.95 7.26
CA LYS A 277 -10.06 9.66 6.90
C LYS A 277 -11.58 9.70 6.66
N LEU A 278 -12.31 10.70 7.16
CA LEU A 278 -13.72 10.92 6.79
C LEU A 278 -13.85 11.34 5.32
N SER A 279 -12.91 12.14 4.80
CA SER A 279 -12.91 12.55 3.39
C SER A 279 -12.70 11.36 2.45
N LEU A 280 -11.97 10.34 2.91
CA LEU A 280 -11.76 9.10 2.16
C LEU A 280 -13.09 8.40 1.83
N LEU A 281 -14.11 8.45 2.69
CA LEU A 281 -15.44 7.91 2.38
C LEU A 281 -16.08 8.61 1.18
N ILE A 282 -15.97 9.93 1.10
CA ILE A 282 -16.50 10.72 -0.03
C ILE A 282 -15.77 10.29 -1.31
N THR A 283 -14.45 10.18 -1.25
CA THR A 283 -13.62 9.74 -2.38
C THR A 283 -13.97 8.32 -2.82
N LEU A 284 -14.26 7.40 -1.89
CA LEU A 284 -14.73 6.04 -2.22
C LEU A 284 -16.08 6.06 -2.91
N PHE A 285 -17.02 6.90 -2.47
CA PHE A 285 -18.33 7.02 -3.09
C PHE A 285 -18.22 7.57 -4.51
N ILE A 286 -17.38 8.59 -4.73
CA ILE A 286 -17.10 9.14 -6.07
C ILE A 286 -16.47 8.06 -6.97
N GLN A 287 -15.53 7.28 -6.46
CA GLN A 287 -14.91 6.18 -7.21
C GLN A 287 -15.94 5.10 -7.59
N ALA A 288 -16.80 4.70 -6.65
CA ALA A 288 -17.88 3.74 -6.89
C ALA A 288 -18.84 4.25 -7.97
N PHE A 289 -19.26 5.52 -7.85
CA PHE A 289 -20.17 6.17 -8.77
C PHE A 289 -19.56 6.23 -10.18
N ARG A 290 -18.31 6.70 -10.33
CA ARG A 290 -17.65 6.75 -11.64
C ARG A 290 -17.57 5.37 -12.30
N MET A 291 -17.22 4.34 -11.54
CA MET A 291 -17.15 2.98 -12.08
C MET A 291 -18.50 2.41 -12.51
N GLY A 292 -19.61 2.80 -11.87
CA GLY A 292 -20.96 2.39 -12.25
C GLY A 292 -21.59 3.25 -13.34
N ALA A 293 -21.40 4.57 -13.27
CA ALA A 293 -22.08 5.56 -14.08
C ALA A 293 -21.37 5.84 -15.41
N GLU A 294 -20.03 5.91 -15.45
CA GLU A 294 -19.31 6.16 -16.71
C GLU A 294 -19.67 5.11 -17.79
N PRO A 295 -19.70 3.80 -17.50
CA PRO A 295 -20.13 2.80 -18.50
C PRO A 295 -21.58 2.96 -18.96
N PHE A 296 -22.46 3.48 -18.11
CA PHE A 296 -23.87 3.74 -18.45
C PHE A 296 -23.98 4.93 -19.40
N PHE A 297 -23.30 6.05 -19.10
CA PHE A 297 -23.27 7.22 -19.97
C PHE A 297 -22.61 6.94 -21.32
N PHE A 298 -21.52 6.15 -21.36
CA PHE A 298 -20.92 5.75 -22.64
C PHE A 298 -21.83 4.83 -23.45
N LYS A 299 -22.62 3.96 -22.82
CA LYS A 299 -23.64 3.15 -23.52
C LYS A 299 -24.76 4.01 -24.08
N GLN A 300 -25.23 5.01 -23.34
CA GLN A 300 -26.27 5.92 -23.81
C GLN A 300 -25.75 6.80 -24.95
N ALA A 301 -24.53 7.33 -24.84
CA ALA A 301 -23.89 8.13 -25.88
C ALA A 301 -23.60 7.35 -27.19
N GLN A 302 -23.47 6.02 -27.11
CA GLN A 302 -23.35 5.13 -28.28
C GLN A 302 -24.71 4.62 -28.79
N GLY A 303 -25.78 4.76 -28.03
CA GLY A 303 -27.13 4.39 -28.41
C GLY A 303 -27.79 5.49 -29.23
N SER A 304 -28.38 5.14 -30.38
CA SER A 304 -29.12 6.06 -31.24
C SER A 304 -30.48 6.46 -30.64
N ASN A 305 -30.46 7.20 -29.54
CA ASN A 305 -31.50 8.16 -29.13
C ASN A 305 -30.93 9.01 -27.97
N PRO A 306 -30.63 10.31 -28.21
CA PRO A 306 -30.06 11.21 -27.21
C PRO A 306 -30.96 11.39 -25.98
#